data_AF-A0A8D8FBM7-F1
#
_entry.id   AF-A0A8D8FBM7-F1
#
_cell.length_a   1.000
_cell.length_b   1.000
_cell.length_c   1.000
_cell.angle_alpha   90.00
_cell.angle_beta   90.00
_cell.angle_gamma   90.00
#
_symmetry.space_group_name_H-M   'P 1'
#
loop_
_entity.id
_entity.type
_entity.pdbx_description
1 polymer ?
#
loop_
_entity_poly.entity_id
_entity_poly.type
_entity_poly.pdbx_seq_one_letter_code
_entity_poly.pdbx_strand_id
1 'polypeptide(L)'
;MKSLFSIVEDVGSRMTKYIRQNKNTPLESKELAAKFTTDVVSSCIFDTDAQSFTNEKSEISEQGRKMFDSSFLFVIVMIFMSLFPKLAKLLKIGMVSKSVEKFFTKLMVEAIQYREKNGIQRVDYLEHLISLRNKKEISDLD
;
A
#
# COMPACT_ATOMS: atom_id res chain seq x y z
N MET A 1 10.55 -11.21 7.93
CA MET A 1 10.81 -9.91 8.61
C MET A 1 12.26 -9.47 8.46
N LYS A 2 13.27 -10.32 8.72
CA LYS A 2 14.69 -9.97 8.45
C LYS A 2 14.96 -9.50 7.01
N SER A 3 14.26 -10.06 6.03
CA SER A 3 14.39 -9.67 4.61
C SER A 3 13.88 -8.25 4.29
N LEU A 4 13.04 -7.65 5.14
CA LEU A 4 12.54 -6.29 4.94
C LEU A 4 13.40 -5.24 5.66
N PHE A 5 14.34 -5.66 6.51
CA PHE A 5 15.12 -4.75 7.33
C PHE A 5 15.94 -3.77 6.49
N SER A 6 16.58 -4.26 5.41
CA SER A 6 17.34 -3.41 4.49
C SER A 6 16.48 -2.36 3.80
N ILE A 7 15.22 -2.69 3.47
CA ILE A 7 14.27 -1.75 2.88
C ILE A 7 13.94 -0.67 3.91
N VAL A 8 13.59 -1.06 5.14
CA VAL A 8 13.26 -0.13 6.23
C VAL A 8 14.44 0.80 6.54
N GLU A 9 15.67 0.27 6.54
CA GLU A 9 16.89 1.03 6.76
C GLU A 9 17.16 2.04 5.62
N ASP A 10 16.98 1.63 4.36
CA ASP A 10 17.11 2.52 3.20
C ASP A 10 16.11 3.68 3.28
N VAL A 11 14.82 3.39 3.47
CA VAL A 11 13.79 4.42 3.59
C VAL A 11 14.06 5.33 4.80
N GLY A 12 14.55 4.77 5.92
CA GLY A 12 14.94 5.53 7.10
C GLY A 12 16.10 6.50 6.83
N SER A 13 17.08 6.08 6.03
CA SER A 13 18.17 6.94 5.56
C SER A 13 17.64 8.08 4.68
N ARG A 14 16.71 7.80 3.76
CA ARG A 14 16.06 8.80 2.90
C ARG A 14 15.24 9.81 3.71
N MET A 15 14.46 9.35 4.70
CA MET A 15 13.75 10.21 5.64
C MET A 15 14.71 11.11 6.44
N THR A 16 15.82 10.56 6.93
CA THR A 16 16.85 11.33 7.66
C THR A 16 17.46 12.41 6.79
N LYS A 17 17.75 12.09 5.52
CA LYS A 17 18.24 13.06 4.53
C LYS A 17 17.22 14.18 4.30
N TYR A 18 15.95 13.83 4.11
CA TYR A 18 14.87 14.81 3.94
C TYR A 18 14.74 15.76 5.13
N ILE A 19 14.77 15.23 6.37
CA ILE A 19 14.74 16.06 7.59
C ILE A 19 15.95 16.99 7.65
N ARG A 20 17.15 16.49 7.32
CA ARG A 20 18.39 17.30 7.32
C ARG A 20 18.37 18.43 6.28
N GLN A 21 17.67 18.24 5.17
CA GLN A 21 17.52 19.26 4.13
C GLN A 21 16.49 20.34 4.51
N ASN A 22 15.54 20.02 5.41
CA ASN A 22 14.44 20.90 5.81
C ASN A 22 14.56 21.38 7.28
N LYS A 23 15.77 21.48 7.84
CA LYS A 23 16.01 21.77 9.27
C LYS A 23 15.38 23.06 9.80
N ASN A 24 15.13 24.04 8.93
CA ASN A 24 14.59 25.35 9.30
C ASN A 24 13.09 25.48 8.99
N THR A 25 12.46 24.40 8.51
CA THR A 25 11.05 24.37 8.14
C THR A 25 10.31 23.46 9.12
N PRO A 26 9.17 23.89 9.69
CA PRO A 26 8.32 22.98 10.45
C PRO A 26 7.91 21.79 9.58
N LEU A 27 8.16 20.58 10.08
CA LEU A 27 7.74 19.34 9.43
C LEU A 27 6.58 18.74 10.21
N GLU A 28 5.52 18.39 9.49
CA GLU A 28 4.37 17.70 10.08
C GLU A 28 4.73 16.21 10.27
N SER A 29 4.52 15.69 11.47
CA SER A 29 5.01 14.36 11.86
C SER A 29 4.17 13.24 11.25
N LYS A 30 2.85 13.43 11.10
CA LYS A 30 1.97 12.47 10.44
C LYS A 30 2.30 12.36 8.94
N GLU A 31 2.65 13.46 8.31
CA GLU A 31 3.10 13.53 6.92
C GLU A 31 4.42 12.79 6.72
N LEU A 32 5.39 13.00 7.60
CA LEU A 32 6.66 12.26 7.59
C LEU A 32 6.43 10.75 7.77
N ALA A 33 5.57 10.36 8.72
CA ALA A 33 5.23 8.97 8.95
C ALA A 33 4.53 8.36 7.73
N ALA A 34 3.59 9.09 7.10
CA ALA A 34 2.88 8.64 5.91
C ALA A 34 3.82 8.43 4.72
N LYS A 35 4.75 9.37 4.48
CA LYS A 35 5.80 9.24 3.45
C LYS A 35 6.67 8.00 3.70
N PHE A 36 7.13 7.83 4.93
CA PHE A 36 7.94 6.68 5.33
C PHE A 36 7.21 5.36 5.11
N THR A 37 5.99 5.22 5.64
CA THR A 37 5.24 3.96 5.52
C THR A 37 4.85 3.65 4.08
N THR A 38 4.54 4.67 3.28
CA THR A 38 4.22 4.49 1.85
C THR A 38 5.44 3.96 1.10
N ASP A 39 6.61 4.58 1.27
CA ASP A 39 7.85 4.14 0.60
C ASP A 39 8.31 2.75 1.06
N VAL A 40 8.16 2.41 2.35
CA VAL A 40 8.48 1.06 2.85
C VAL A 40 7.57 0.03 2.19
N VAL A 41 6.24 0.25 2.24
CA VAL A 41 5.27 -0.70 1.65
C VAL A 41 5.45 -0.80 0.14
N SER A 42 5.69 0.32 -0.55
CA SER A 42 5.87 0.33 -2.00
C SER A 42 7.12 -0.46 -2.40
N SER A 43 8.22 -0.26 -1.67
CA SER A 43 9.49 -0.95 -1.93
C SER A 43 9.39 -2.45 -1.62
N CYS A 44 8.64 -2.82 -0.58
CA CYS A 44 8.44 -4.21 -0.19
C CYS A 44 7.60 -5.00 -1.21
N ILE A 45 6.51 -4.40 -1.71
CA ILE A 45 5.57 -5.11 -2.57
C ILE A 45 5.98 -5.01 -4.04
N PHE A 46 6.36 -3.81 -4.49
CA PHE A 46 6.47 -3.48 -5.91
C PHE A 46 7.92 -3.35 -6.40
N ASP A 47 8.92 -3.51 -5.52
CA ASP A 47 10.31 -3.13 -5.78
C ASP A 47 10.45 -1.72 -6.40
N THR A 48 9.47 -0.87 -6.12
CA THR A 48 9.31 0.45 -6.71
C THR A 48 9.43 1.48 -5.61
N ASP A 49 10.33 2.43 -5.80
CA ASP A 49 10.41 3.60 -4.95
C ASP A 49 9.21 4.51 -5.24
N ALA A 50 8.30 4.69 -4.26
CA ALA A 50 7.21 5.65 -4.37
C ALA A 50 7.70 7.11 -4.33
N GLN A 51 8.99 7.33 -4.07
CA GLN A 51 9.66 8.62 -4.12
C GLN A 51 8.97 9.67 -3.25
N SER A 52 8.35 9.28 -2.14
CA SER A 52 7.46 10.15 -1.36
C SER A 52 8.21 11.32 -0.69
N PHE A 53 9.54 11.21 -0.56
CA PHE A 53 10.41 12.27 -0.04
C PHE A 53 10.91 13.26 -1.10
N THR A 54 10.80 12.92 -2.38
CA THR A 54 11.28 13.76 -3.51
C THR A 54 10.16 14.22 -4.44
N ASN A 55 9.05 13.49 -4.49
CA ASN A 55 7.87 13.80 -5.28
C ASN A 55 6.64 13.80 -4.36
N GLU A 56 6.12 14.99 -4.06
CA GLU A 56 5.00 15.16 -3.12
C GLU A 56 3.66 14.58 -3.61
N LYS A 57 3.57 14.16 -4.89
CA LYS A 57 2.34 13.67 -5.52
C LYS A 57 2.52 12.35 -6.27
N SER A 58 3.25 11.39 -5.70
CA SER A 58 3.21 10.04 -6.28
C SER A 58 1.79 9.46 -6.18
N GLU A 59 1.32 8.82 -7.25
CA GLU A 59 -0.06 8.30 -7.32
C GLU A 59 -0.34 7.32 -6.19
N ILE A 60 0.63 6.48 -5.82
CA ILE A 60 0.56 5.56 -4.68
C ILE A 60 0.33 6.33 -3.37
N SER A 61 1.04 7.44 -3.14
CA SER A 61 0.85 8.28 -1.95
C SER A 61 -0.54 8.90 -1.91
N GLU A 62 -1.05 9.39 -3.04
CA GLU A 62 -2.39 9.98 -3.10
C GLU A 62 -3.49 8.94 -2.85
N GLN A 63 -3.38 7.76 -3.47
CA GLN A 63 -4.33 6.66 -3.26
C GLN A 63 -4.24 6.11 -1.84
N GLY A 64 -3.04 6.05 -1.26
CA GLY A 64 -2.83 5.72 0.15
C GLY A 64 -3.52 6.72 1.08
N ARG A 65 -3.41 8.03 0.83
CA ARG A 65 -4.16 9.04 1.59
C ARG A 65 -5.66 8.85 1.48
N LYS A 66 -6.20 8.64 0.27
CA LYS A 66 -7.63 8.39 0.05
C LYS A 66 -8.12 7.13 0.77
N MET A 67 -7.26 6.13 0.97
CA MET A 67 -7.57 4.93 1.72
C MET A 67 -7.78 5.20 3.21
N PHE A 68 -7.03 6.16 3.79
CA PHE A 68 -7.11 6.53 5.20
C PHE A 68 -7.88 7.83 5.47
N ASP A 69 -8.40 8.47 4.42
CA ASP A 69 -9.18 9.68 4.56
C ASP A 69 -10.55 9.37 5.17
N SER A 70 -10.75 9.86 6.38
CA SER A 70 -11.95 9.58 7.17
C SER A 70 -13.06 10.54 6.78
N SER A 71 -13.68 10.27 5.63
CA SER A 71 -14.88 11.00 5.22
C SER A 71 -16.08 10.66 6.12
N PHE A 72 -17.00 11.60 6.29
CA PHE A 72 -18.27 11.35 6.99
C PHE A 72 -19.03 10.15 6.39
N LEU A 73 -18.93 9.98 5.07
CA LEU A 73 -19.48 8.84 4.35
C LEU A 73 -18.86 7.52 4.81
N PHE A 74 -17.54 7.47 5.02
CA PHE A 74 -16.86 6.26 5.52
C PHE A 74 -17.39 5.85 6.90
N VAL A 75 -17.62 6.80 7.80
CA VAL A 75 -18.18 6.51 9.13
C VAL A 75 -19.59 5.93 9.02
N ILE A 76 -20.45 6.52 8.18
CA ILE A 76 -21.80 6.01 7.93
C ILE A 76 -21.75 4.59 7.36
N VAL A 77 -20.88 4.35 6.37
CA VAL A 77 -20.69 3.03 5.75
C VAL A 77 -20.23 2.01 6.78
N MET A 78 -19.29 2.36 7.66
CA MET A 78 -18.82 1.50 8.75
C MET A 78 -19.95 1.16 9.74
N ILE A 79 -20.75 2.14 10.15
CA ILE A 79 -21.91 1.91 11.03
C ILE A 79 -22.93 1.01 10.33
N PHE A 80 -23.24 1.26 9.05
CA PHE A 80 -24.17 0.44 8.28
C PHE A 80 -23.70 -1.00 8.13
N MET A 81 -22.40 -1.21 7.84
CA MET A 81 -21.81 -2.55 7.76
C MET A 81 -21.85 -3.27 9.11
N SER A 82 -21.69 -2.55 10.22
CA SER A 82 -21.77 -3.11 11.56
C SER A 82 -23.20 -3.49 11.96
N LEU A 83 -24.20 -2.68 11.62
CA LEU A 83 -25.60 -2.91 11.98
C LEU A 83 -26.29 -3.91 11.04
N PHE A 84 -25.94 -3.92 9.76
CA PHE A 84 -26.59 -4.72 8.73
C PHE A 84 -25.59 -5.51 7.87
N PRO A 85 -24.79 -6.42 8.45
CA PRO A 85 -23.70 -7.10 7.74
C PRO A 85 -24.19 -7.95 6.56
N LYS A 86 -25.36 -8.61 6.69
CA LYS A 86 -25.96 -9.40 5.60
C LYS A 86 -26.36 -8.51 4.42
N LEU A 87 -26.91 -7.33 4.69
CA LEU A 87 -27.35 -6.40 3.65
C LEU A 87 -26.17 -5.70 2.99
N ALA A 88 -25.15 -5.31 3.77
CA ALA A 88 -23.91 -4.79 3.25
C ALA A 88 -23.21 -5.78 2.29
N LYS A 89 -23.18 -7.07 2.65
CA LYS A 89 -22.65 -8.13 1.79
C LYS A 89 -23.48 -8.29 0.51
N LEU A 90 -24.81 -8.23 0.60
CA LEU A 90 -25.70 -8.30 -0.56
C LEU A 90 -25.49 -7.11 -1.52
N LEU A 91 -25.35 -5.91 -0.97
CA LEU A 91 -25.12 -4.67 -1.73
C LEU A 91 -23.66 -4.47 -2.16
N LYS A 92 -22.76 -5.40 -1.80
CA LYS A 92 -21.31 -5.34 -2.08
C LYS A 92 -20.66 -4.02 -1.63
N ILE A 93 -21.10 -3.50 -0.49
CA ILE A 93 -20.53 -2.28 0.10
C ILE A 93 -19.14 -2.63 0.64
N GLY A 94 -18.12 -1.97 0.10
CA GLY A 94 -16.73 -2.12 0.52
C GLY A 94 -16.32 -1.06 1.54
N MET A 95 -15.30 -1.39 2.35
CA MET A 95 -14.71 -0.44 3.31
C MET A 95 -13.94 0.69 2.62
N VAL A 96 -13.37 0.41 1.45
CA VAL A 96 -12.60 1.39 0.68
C VAL A 96 -13.38 1.88 -0.54
N SER A 97 -13.08 3.08 -1.00
CA SER A 97 -13.67 3.59 -2.24
C SER A 97 -13.29 2.68 -3.42
N LYS A 98 -14.21 2.54 -4.39
CA LYS A 98 -13.96 1.71 -5.57
C LYS A 98 -12.76 2.17 -6.41
N SER A 99 -12.44 3.46 -6.37
CA SER A 99 -11.23 4.01 -7.01
C SER A 99 -9.95 3.46 -6.36
N VAL A 100 -9.88 3.50 -5.03
CA VAL A 100 -8.73 3.01 -4.26
C VAL A 100 -8.59 1.49 -4.42
N GLU A 101 -9.70 0.76 -4.30
CA GLU A 101 -9.75 -0.69 -4.53
C GLU A 101 -9.19 -1.05 -5.90
N LYS A 102 -9.74 -0.44 -6.97
CA LYS A 102 -9.31 -0.72 -8.35
C LYS A 102 -7.83 -0.39 -8.57
N PHE A 103 -7.34 0.70 -8.00
CA PHE A 103 -5.94 1.10 -8.11
C PHE A 103 -5.02 0.06 -7.49
N PHE A 104 -5.20 -0.27 -6.19
CA PHE A 104 -4.32 -1.22 -5.51
C PHE A 104 -4.47 -2.64 -6.05
N THR A 105 -5.68 -3.09 -6.42
CA THR A 105 -5.86 -4.39 -7.06
C THR A 105 -5.12 -4.46 -8.40
N LYS A 106 -5.27 -3.45 -9.26
CA LYS A 106 -4.56 -3.39 -10.54
C LYS A 106 -3.04 -3.40 -10.33
N LEU A 107 -2.56 -2.59 -9.39
CA LEU A 107 -1.14 -2.50 -9.05
C LEU A 107 -0.57 -3.83 -8.57
N MET A 108 -1.31 -4.58 -7.74
CA MET A 108 -0.93 -5.92 -7.30
C MET A 108 -0.87 -6.92 -8.45
N VAL A 109 -1.88 -6.93 -9.34
CA VAL A 109 -1.92 -7.82 -10.50
C VAL A 109 -0.72 -7.56 -11.42
N GLU A 110 -0.42 -6.29 -11.71
CA GLU A 110 0.73 -5.90 -12.54
C GLU A 110 2.06 -6.34 -11.91
N ALA A 111 2.20 -6.23 -10.59
CA ALA A 111 3.39 -6.66 -9.87
C ALA A 111 3.62 -8.17 -9.93
N ILE A 112 2.55 -8.97 -9.78
CA ILE A 112 2.60 -10.43 -9.92
C ILE A 112 3.00 -10.81 -11.34
N GLN A 113 2.30 -10.26 -12.35
CA GLN A 113 2.57 -10.52 -13.76
C GLN A 113 4.00 -10.17 -14.16
N TYR A 114 4.52 -9.04 -13.65
CA TYR A 114 5.89 -8.62 -13.90
C TYR A 114 6.90 -9.65 -13.37
N ARG A 115 6.72 -10.14 -12.14
CA ARG A 115 7.63 -11.13 -11.55
C ARG A 115 7.60 -12.46 -12.29
N GLU A 116 6.41 -12.95 -12.64
CA GLU A 116 6.24 -14.21 -13.38
C GLU A 116 6.86 -14.13 -14.77
N LYS A 117 6.61 -13.05 -15.50
CA LYS A 117 7.14 -12.86 -16.86
C LYS A 117 8.67 -12.78 -16.88
N ASN A 118 9.28 -12.18 -15.86
CA ASN A 118 10.72 -11.98 -15.79
C ASN A 118 11.45 -13.07 -14.97
N GLY A 119 10.74 -14.06 -14.42
CA GLY A 119 11.34 -15.13 -13.61
C GLY A 119 12.00 -14.61 -12.32
N ILE A 120 11.51 -13.51 -11.75
CA ILE A 120 12.07 -12.90 -10.55
C ILE A 120 11.58 -13.67 -9.33
N GLN A 121 12.49 -14.32 -8.60
CA GLN A 121 12.22 -14.90 -7.27
C GLN A 121 12.88 -14.03 -6.19
N ARG A 122 12.06 -13.48 -5.29
CA ARG A 122 12.53 -12.70 -4.13
C ARG A 122 12.17 -13.37 -2.81
N VAL A 123 13.00 -13.19 -1.80
CA VAL A 123 12.68 -13.65 -0.43
C VAL A 123 11.82 -12.60 0.28
N ASP A 124 10.60 -12.39 -0.23
CA ASP A 124 9.64 -11.43 0.32
C ASP A 124 8.22 -12.03 0.49
N TYR A 125 7.31 -11.21 1.02
CA TYR A 125 5.95 -11.65 1.32
C TYR A 125 5.13 -11.93 0.05
N LEU A 126 5.34 -11.16 -1.02
CA LEU A 126 4.60 -11.34 -2.27
C LEU A 126 4.99 -12.65 -2.96
N GLU A 127 6.28 -13.00 -2.96
CA GLU A 127 6.72 -14.32 -3.45
C GLU A 127 6.09 -15.46 -2.67
N HIS A 128 5.98 -15.31 -1.33
CA HIS A 128 5.31 -16.31 -0.52
C HIS A 128 3.84 -16.48 -0.92
N LEU A 129 3.12 -15.37 -1.14
CA LEU A 129 1.73 -15.39 -1.60
C LEU A 129 1.59 -16.03 -2.99
N ILE A 130 2.47 -15.70 -3.94
CA ILE A 130 2.49 -16.32 -5.28
C ILE A 130 2.71 -17.84 -5.16
N SER A 131 3.67 -18.25 -4.32
CA SER A 131 3.94 -19.68 -4.09
C SER A 131 2.75 -20.43 -3.47
N LEU A 132 2.02 -19.77 -2.57
CA LEU A 132 0.83 -20.34 -1.93
C LEU A 132 -0.33 -20.45 -2.93
N ARG A 133 -0.55 -19.42 -3.75
CA ARG A 133 -1.55 -19.44 -4.84
C ARG A 133 -1.29 -20.59 -5.78
N ASN A 134 -0.05 -20.74 -6.25
CA ASN A 134 0.35 -21.81 -7.17
C ASN A 134 0.23 -23.20 -6.54
N LYS A 135 0.47 -23.35 -5.23
CA LYS A 135 0.30 -24.62 -4.50
C LYS A 135 -1.16 -25.00 -4.22
N LYS A 136 -2.05 -24.02 -4.10
CA LYS A 136 -3.45 -24.21 -3.71
C LYS A 136 -4.44 -24.01 -4.87
N GLU A 137 -3.97 -23.76 -6.08
CA GLU A 137 -4.80 -23.50 -7.28
C GLU A 137 -5.83 -22.38 -7.06
N ILE A 138 -5.49 -21.36 -6.25
CA ILE A 138 -6.38 -20.23 -5.93
C ILE A 138 -6.40 -19.28 -7.15
N SER A 139 -7.58 -18.83 -7.59
CA SER A 139 -7.70 -17.92 -8.73
C SER A 139 -7.41 -16.47 -8.32
N ASP A 140 -7.14 -15.58 -9.29
CA ASP A 140 -6.78 -14.17 -9.04
C ASP A 140 -7.91 -13.32 -8.40
N LEU A 141 -9.11 -13.88 -8.21
CA LEU A 141 -10.31 -13.19 -7.71
C LEU A 141 -10.88 -13.79 -6.40
N ASP A 142 -10.26 -14.85 -5.87
CA ASP A 142 -10.64 -15.48 -4.60
C ASP A 142 -10.06 -14.72 -3.38
#